data_AF-C0EEC3-F1
#
_entry.id   AF-C0EEC3-F1
#
_cell.length_a   1.000
_cell.length_b   1.000
_cell.length_c   1.000
_cell.angle_alpha   90.00
_cell.angle_beta   90.00
_cell.angle_gamma   90.00
#
_symmetry.space_group_name_H-M   'P 1'
#
loop_
_entity.id
_entity.type
_entity.pdbx_description
1 polymer ?
#
loop_
_entity_poly.entity_id
_entity_poly.type
_entity_poly.pdbx_seq_one_letter_code
_entity_poly.pdbx_strand_id
1 'polypeptide(L)' 'MPKKYKDLYNLIAQNDNADQYFNSLPDYVQDQISTRADSVNSFASLKDYAENLLRGDD' A
#
# COMPACT_ATOMS: atom_id res chain seq x y z
N MET A 1 -14.47 -13.47 -5.25
CA MET A 1 -13.26 -13.20 -4.41
C MET A 1 -12.77 -11.81 -4.75
N PRO A 2 -12.32 -11.00 -3.77
CA PRO A 2 -11.71 -9.70 -4.09
C PRO A 2 -10.47 -9.90 -4.96
N LYS A 3 -10.26 -9.01 -5.93
CA LYS A 3 -9.10 -9.06 -6.83
C LYS A 3 -7.82 -8.89 -6.01
N LYS A 4 -6.92 -9.86 -6.10
CA LYS A 4 -5.58 -9.81 -5.51
C LYS A 4 -4.54 -9.66 -6.61
N TYR A 5 -3.56 -8.82 -6.36
CA TYR A 5 -2.40 -8.60 -7.21
C TYR A 5 -1.21 -9.41 -6.69
N LYS A 6 -0.16 -9.52 -7.49
CA LYS A 6 1.04 -10.25 -7.07
C LYS A 6 1.75 -9.57 -5.90
N ASP A 7 1.81 -8.24 -5.95
CA ASP A 7 2.55 -7.36 -5.06
C ASP A 7 1.99 -5.93 -5.17
N LEU A 8 2.54 -5.03 -4.37
CA LEU A 8 2.21 -3.60 -4.36
C LEU A 8 2.36 -2.97 -5.74
N TYR A 9 3.44 -3.26 -6.45
CA TYR A 9 3.74 -2.60 -7.73
C TYR A 9 2.72 -2.99 -8.80
N ASN A 10 2.31 -4.25 -8.84
CA ASN A 10 1.22 -4.72 -9.70
C ASN A 10 -0.13 -4.11 -9.30
N LEU A 11 -0.36 -3.90 -8.00
CA LEU A 11 -1.56 -3.23 -7.50
C LEU A 11 -1.63 -1.78 -7.99
N ILE A 12 -0.60 -0.98 -7.73
CA ILE A 12 -0.61 0.45 -8.08
C ILE A 12 -0.58 0.66 -9.60
N ALA A 13 0.12 -0.20 -10.36
CA ALA A 13 0.15 -0.12 -11.82
C ALA A 13 -1.20 -0.43 -12.50
N GLN A 14 -2.11 -1.14 -11.82
CA GLN A 14 -3.39 -1.58 -12.38
C GLN A 14 -4.61 -0.97 -11.68
N ASN A 15 -4.41 -0.18 -10.64
CA ASN A 15 -5.47 0.42 -9.84
C ASN A 15 -5.11 1.86 -9.49
N ASP A 16 -5.64 2.80 -10.28
CA ASP A 16 -5.41 4.23 -10.13
C ASP A 16 -5.73 4.74 -8.71
N ASN A 17 -6.74 4.18 -8.04
CA ASN A 17 -7.07 4.56 -6.67
C ASN A 17 -5.99 4.12 -5.68
N ALA A 18 -5.36 2.95 -5.92
CA ALA A 18 -4.28 2.47 -5.08
C ALA A 18 -3.00 3.27 -5.30
N ASP A 19 -2.70 3.63 -6.55
CA ASP A 19 -1.58 4.49 -6.90
C ASP A 19 -1.72 5.89 -6.29
N GLN A 20 -2.85 6.56 -6.50
CA GLN A 20 -3.11 7.88 -5.91
C GLN A 20 -3.04 7.85 -4.38
N TYR A 21 -3.58 6.81 -3.75
CA TYR A 21 -3.50 6.66 -2.31
C TYR A 21 -2.05 6.46 -1.85
N PHE A 22 -1.31 5.55 -2.46
CA PHE A 22 0.09 5.28 -2.11
C PHE A 22 0.95 6.54 -2.24
N ASN A 23 0.83 7.27 -3.36
CA ASN A 23 1.57 8.51 -3.60
C ASN A 23 1.15 9.67 -2.68
N SER A 24 0.00 9.58 -1.99
CA SER A 24 -0.45 10.58 -1.03
C SER A 24 0.10 10.35 0.40
N LEU A 25 0.70 9.19 0.66
CA LEU A 25 1.25 8.85 1.97
C LEU A 25 2.59 9.58 2.21
N PRO A 26 2.98 9.84 3.47
CA PRO A 26 4.33 10.34 3.77
C PRO A 26 5.43 9.42 3.24
N ASP A 27 6.57 9.98 2.85
CA ASP A 27 7.69 9.23 2.26
C ASP A 27 8.11 8.02 3.12
N TYR A 28 8.21 8.21 4.45
CA TYR A 28 8.59 7.12 5.36
C TYR A 28 7.58 5.96 5.35
N VAL A 29 6.29 6.25 5.15
CA VAL A 29 5.24 5.23 5.04
C VAL A 29 5.36 4.52 3.70
N GLN A 30 5.56 5.26 2.60
CA GLN A 30 5.79 4.68 1.28
C GLN A 30 7.01 3.74 1.29
N ASP A 31 8.11 4.15 1.90
CA ASP A 31 9.32 3.36 2.05
C ASP A 31 9.06 2.07 2.84
N GLN A 32 8.41 2.17 4.01
CA GLN A 32 8.10 0.99 4.82
C GLN A 32 7.16 0.02 4.11
N ILE A 33 6.13 0.51 3.43
CA ILE A 33 5.23 -0.33 2.62
C ILE A 33 6.02 -1.01 1.49
N SER A 34 6.94 -0.28 0.83
CA SER A 34 7.79 -0.82 -0.24
C SER A 34 8.71 -1.94 0.24
N THR A 35 9.18 -1.89 1.50
CA THR A 35 9.97 -3.00 2.08
C THR A 35 9.18 -4.31 2.21
N ARG A 36 7.84 -4.25 2.22
CA ARG A 36 6.95 -5.41 2.30
C ARG A 36 5.98 -5.48 1.12
N ALA A 37 6.41 -5.02 -0.05
CA ALA A 37 5.60 -4.93 -1.27
C ALA A 37 4.90 -6.25 -1.62
N ASP A 38 5.55 -7.40 -1.42
CA ASP A 38 4.98 -8.73 -1.72
C ASP A 38 3.74 -9.07 -0.88
N SER A 39 3.62 -8.47 0.32
CA SER A 39 2.49 -8.72 1.23
C SER A 39 1.29 -7.80 0.94
N VAL A 40 1.48 -6.73 0.17
CA VAL A 40 0.47 -5.71 -0.13
C VAL A 40 -0.14 -6.00 -1.50
N ASN A 41 -1.09 -6.93 -1.53
CA ASN A 41 -1.69 -7.44 -2.78
C ASN A 41 -3.09 -6.89 -3.08
N SER A 42 -3.60 -5.95 -2.30
CA SER A 42 -4.93 -5.36 -2.49
C SER A 42 -5.00 -3.95 -1.95
N PHE A 43 -5.99 -3.18 -2.41
CA PHE A 43 -6.21 -1.84 -1.88
C PHE A 43 -6.54 -1.83 -0.38
N ALA A 44 -7.26 -2.85 0.10
CA ALA A 44 -7.55 -3.01 1.53
C ALA A 44 -6.26 -3.24 2.34
N SER A 45 -5.42 -4.20 1.93
CA SER A 45 -4.14 -4.44 2.62
C SER A 45 -3.20 -3.24 2.59
N LEU A 46 -3.25 -2.43 1.52
CA LEU A 46 -2.48 -1.19 1.43
C LEU A 46 -2.94 -0.17 2.48
N LYS A 47 -4.26 0.07 2.57
CA LYS A 47 -4.85 0.95 3.58
C LYS A 47 -4.57 0.48 5.00
N ASP A 48 -4.85 -0.79 5.28
CA ASP A 48 -4.66 -1.35 6.62
C ASP A 48 -3.20 -1.22 7.06
N TYR A 49 -2.24 -1.45 6.16
CA TYR A 49 -0.83 -1.32 6.52
C TYR A 49 -0.42 0.13 6.72
N ALA A 50 -0.82 1.03 5.81
CA ALA A 50 -0.57 2.46 5.94
C ALA A 50 -1.15 3.04 7.23
N GLU A 51 -2.38 2.69 7.60
CA GLU A 51 -3.02 3.13 8.84
C GLU A 51 -2.26 2.66 10.09
N ASN A 52 -1.74 1.43 10.09
CA ASN A 52 -0.93 0.93 11.19
C ASN A 52 0.39 1.68 11.34
N LEU A 53 1.03 2.05 10.22
CA LEU A 53 2.27 2.82 10.22
C LEU A 53 2.04 4.26 10.70
N LEU A 54 0.98 4.91 10.20
CA LEU A 54 0.60 6.27 10.59
C LEU A 54 0.19 6.40 12.06
N ARG A 55 -0.36 5.33 12.66
CA ARG A 55 -0.71 5.31 14.09
C ARG A 55 0.49 5.03 15.01
N GLY A 56 1.58 4.48 14.49
CA GLY A 56 2.76 4.09 15.26
C GLY A 56 3.88 5.13 15.27
N ASP A 57 3.67 6.29 14.65
CA ASP A 57 4.65 7.39 14.51
C ASP A 57 4.54 8.43 15.65
N ASP A 58 4.36 7.94 16.89
CA ASP A 58 4.42 8.72 18.15
C ASP A 58 5.76 8.48 18.88
#